data_AF-A0A534HKH9-F1
#
_entry.id   AF-A0A534HKH9-F1
#
_cell.length_a   1.000
_cell.length_b   1.000
_cell.length_c   1.000
_cell.angle_alpha   90.00
_cell.angle_beta   90.00
_cell.angle_gamma   90.00
#
_symmetry.space_group_name_H-M   'P 1'
#
loop_
_entity.id
_entity.type
_entity.pdbx_description
1 polymer ?
#
loop_
_entity_poly.entity_id
_entity_poly.type
_entity_poly.pdbx_seq_one_letter_code
_entity_poly.pdbx_strand_id
1 'polypeptide(L)'
;MPLRFWKKDKAEKGPEEAQKPEPTEEKEEAKEKPTPPVETGKLEPEVKKAEAKKPETGKVEPKKPEGKPAPPPTPQEIEAALNEAHAVFVDLGLTVPPTRPVFGKRVAGYPGGEAAFAASYRSERHRAVTRVLADWLGFRLPDAFEPDALLSEVNLRLSSFKLSIQLKDLTWLDKELNLRKAKLVMGDVERVVRFKDARDFVKSVNELIGSKKLAFLELETWGDDYAFLLVREPRWDKIAATEWVVVKAEQTAKGGECGECGAPVGKYWSDCLKCGAVFG
;
A
#
# COMPACT_ATOMS: atom_id res chain seq x y z
N MET A 1 25.79 46.98 -31.38
CA MET A 1 26.53 45.87 -32.04
C MET A 1 27.21 45.02 -30.97
N PRO A 2 27.52 43.73 -31.22
CA PRO A 2 28.11 42.84 -30.22
C PRO A 2 29.64 42.96 -30.16
N LEU A 3 30.23 42.47 -29.07
CA LEU A 3 31.62 42.01 -29.02
C LEU A 3 31.65 40.56 -28.52
N ARG A 4 32.45 39.72 -29.18
CA ARG A 4 32.74 38.30 -28.90
C ARG A 4 34.22 38.06 -29.20
N PHE A 5 34.73 36.86 -28.86
CA PHE A 5 36.11 36.37 -29.11
C PHE A 5 37.19 37.03 -28.26
N TRP A 6 38.32 36.41 -27.86
CA TRP A 6 38.81 35.01 -27.74
C TRP A 6 39.64 35.00 -26.41
N LYS A 7 39.73 33.97 -25.54
CA LYS A 7 40.06 32.53 -25.61
C LYS A 7 41.56 32.22 -25.83
N LYS A 8 42.12 31.33 -24.97
CA LYS A 8 43.52 30.82 -24.87
C LYS A 8 44.49 31.70 -24.02
N ASP A 9 45.58 31.19 -23.43
CA ASP A 9 46.33 29.92 -23.66
C ASP A 9 46.81 29.14 -22.38
N LYS A 10 47.54 28.02 -22.59
CA LYS A 10 48.09 27.06 -21.59
C LYS A 10 49.52 27.36 -21.10
N ALA A 11 49.84 26.91 -19.88
CA ALA A 11 51.07 26.16 -19.47
C ALA A 11 50.77 25.49 -18.12
N GLU A 12 50.99 24.20 -17.79
CA GLU A 12 52.03 23.19 -18.06
C GLU A 12 53.35 23.35 -17.28
N LYS A 13 53.49 22.58 -16.18
CA LYS A 13 54.53 21.54 -16.01
C LYS A 13 54.39 20.70 -14.71
N GLY A 14 54.59 19.38 -14.83
CA GLY A 14 55.05 18.50 -13.74
C GLY A 14 56.59 18.48 -13.68
N PRO A 15 57.21 17.78 -12.71
CA PRO A 15 57.38 16.30 -12.73
C PRO A 15 56.68 15.60 -11.52
N GLU A 16 56.42 14.28 -11.43
CA GLU A 16 57.27 13.06 -11.54
C GLU A 16 58.32 12.95 -10.41
N GLU A 17 58.53 11.82 -9.70
CA GLU A 17 57.79 10.54 -9.68
C GLU A 17 58.09 9.69 -8.40
N ALA A 18 57.22 8.70 -8.13
CA ALA A 18 57.51 7.34 -7.63
C ALA A 18 57.98 7.00 -6.17
N GLN A 19 57.55 5.78 -5.78
CA GLN A 19 58.09 4.81 -4.79
C GLN A 19 57.82 4.95 -3.26
N LYS A 20 57.26 3.85 -2.70
CA LYS A 20 57.25 3.48 -1.26
C LYS A 20 58.63 2.92 -0.84
N PRO A 21 58.92 2.77 0.48
CA PRO A 21 58.67 1.46 1.12
C PRO A 21 58.09 1.50 2.55
N GLU A 22 57.47 0.39 2.96
CA GLU A 22 57.32 -0.08 4.35
C GLU A 22 58.39 -1.19 4.55
N PRO A 23 58.98 -1.41 5.74
CA PRO A 23 58.31 -1.97 6.94
C PRO A 23 58.82 -1.29 8.27
N THR A 24 58.72 -1.79 9.51
CA THR A 24 58.45 -3.13 10.11
C THR A 24 57.93 -3.03 11.57
N GLU A 25 57.36 -4.12 12.10
CA GLU A 25 57.49 -4.75 13.45
C GLU A 25 58.16 -3.95 14.63
N GLU A 26 57.84 -4.08 15.93
CA GLU A 26 56.98 -4.97 16.78
C GLU A 26 56.78 -4.28 18.19
N LYS A 27 56.28 -4.80 19.34
CA LYS A 27 55.89 -6.13 19.87
C LYS A 27 54.90 -6.03 21.08
N GLU A 28 54.47 -7.18 21.61
CA GLU A 28 54.13 -7.63 23.00
C GLU A 28 54.05 -6.64 24.20
N GLU A 29 53.25 -6.86 25.26
CA GLU A 29 52.10 -7.76 25.59
C GLU A 29 51.20 -6.95 26.59
N ALA A 30 50.16 -7.37 27.32
CA ALA A 30 49.55 -8.64 27.76
C ALA A 30 48.05 -8.37 28.11
N LYS A 31 47.14 -9.26 28.51
CA LYS A 31 47.01 -10.74 28.69
C LYS A 31 45.47 -11.02 28.73
N GLU A 32 44.87 -12.21 28.85
CA GLU A 32 45.29 -13.63 28.93
C GLU A 32 44.27 -14.49 28.11
N LYS A 33 44.55 -15.78 27.84
CA LYS A 33 43.87 -16.60 26.82
C LYS A 33 43.10 -17.84 27.36
N PRO A 34 42.24 -18.50 26.54
CA PRO A 34 41.26 -19.52 26.98
C PRO A 34 41.65 -20.99 26.68
N THR A 35 40.85 -21.96 27.17
CA THR A 35 40.82 -23.36 26.66
C THR A 35 39.51 -24.13 26.99
N PRO A 36 38.97 -24.94 26.06
CA PRO A 36 38.20 -26.19 26.29
C PRO A 36 39.15 -27.43 26.09
N PRO A 37 38.74 -28.71 25.88
CA PRO A 37 37.43 -29.39 25.89
C PRO A 37 37.44 -30.74 26.72
N VAL A 38 36.85 -31.85 26.19
CA VAL A 38 36.79 -33.26 26.69
C VAL A 38 35.72 -33.52 27.77
N GLU A 39 34.76 -34.48 27.75
CA GLU A 39 34.37 -35.69 26.96
C GLU A 39 34.59 -37.06 27.69
N THR A 40 33.59 -37.95 27.55
CA THR A 40 33.51 -39.37 27.99
C THR A 40 33.36 -39.66 29.49
N GLY A 41 32.59 -40.73 29.82
CA GLY A 41 32.29 -41.10 31.22
C GLY A 41 31.15 -42.12 31.40
N LYS A 42 31.13 -43.21 30.61
CA LYS A 42 30.15 -44.32 30.76
C LYS A 42 30.26 -45.00 32.13
N LEU A 43 29.12 -45.41 32.71
CA LEU A 43 29.00 -46.61 33.57
C LEU A 43 27.52 -47.00 33.81
N GLU A 44 27.08 -48.08 33.16
CA GLU A 44 25.99 -48.97 33.61
C GLU A 44 26.63 -50.15 34.40
N PRO A 45 25.92 -51.02 35.17
CA PRO A 45 24.48 -51.30 35.26
C PRO A 45 23.94 -51.17 36.73
N GLU A 46 22.92 -51.83 37.30
CA GLU A 46 22.09 -52.98 36.90
C GLU A 46 20.66 -53.00 37.55
N VAL A 47 19.72 -53.60 36.80
CA VAL A 47 18.52 -54.37 37.21
C VAL A 47 17.91 -54.20 38.62
N LYS A 48 16.63 -53.82 38.64
CA LYS A 48 15.54 -54.68 39.19
C LYS A 48 14.16 -54.37 38.58
N LYS A 49 13.34 -55.43 38.44
CA LYS A 49 12.04 -55.44 37.76
C LYS A 49 10.89 -54.90 38.63
N ALA A 50 9.90 -54.28 37.99
CA ALA A 50 8.47 -54.55 38.23
C ALA A 50 7.62 -54.11 37.02
N GLU A 51 6.51 -54.82 36.74
CA GLU A 51 5.56 -54.48 35.66
C GLU A 51 4.38 -53.64 36.18
N ALA A 52 3.90 -52.68 35.37
CA ALA A 52 2.51 -52.21 35.43
C ALA A 52 2.09 -51.62 34.07
N LYS A 53 0.88 -51.97 33.59
CA LYS A 53 0.35 -51.49 32.30
C LYS A 53 -0.60 -50.30 32.50
N LYS A 54 -0.37 -49.21 31.76
CA LYS A 54 -1.39 -48.52 30.95
C LYS A 54 -0.74 -47.50 30.00
N PRO A 55 -1.21 -47.35 28.75
CA PRO A 55 -0.70 -46.33 27.84
C PRO A 55 -1.16 -44.94 28.28
N GLU A 56 -0.38 -43.93 27.92
CA GLU A 56 -0.71 -42.52 28.18
C GLU A 56 -1.99 -42.12 27.45
N THR A 57 -2.86 -41.39 28.13
CA THR A 57 -3.97 -40.70 27.50
C THR A 57 -3.42 -39.55 26.66
N GLY A 58 -3.22 -39.81 25.37
CA GLY A 58 -2.84 -38.77 24.42
C GLY A 58 -3.79 -37.57 24.53
N LYS A 59 -3.23 -36.38 24.74
CA LYS A 59 -4.00 -35.14 24.72
C LYS A 59 -4.53 -34.94 23.30
N VAL A 60 -5.77 -35.35 23.08
CA VAL A 60 -6.55 -34.90 21.93
C VAL A 60 -6.67 -33.39 22.07
N GLU A 61 -5.92 -32.65 21.26
CA GLU A 61 -6.16 -31.23 21.09
C GLU A 61 -7.64 -31.05 20.72
N PRO A 62 -8.42 -30.22 21.44
CA PRO A 62 -9.80 -30.02 21.09
C PRO A 62 -9.83 -29.37 19.71
N LYS A 63 -10.22 -30.15 18.68
CA LYS A 63 -10.48 -29.64 17.34
C LYS A 63 -11.38 -28.41 17.50
N LYS A 64 -10.83 -27.24 17.20
CA LYS A 64 -11.55 -25.97 17.11
C LYS A 64 -12.81 -26.28 16.30
N PRO A 65 -14.02 -26.15 16.89
CA PRO A 65 -15.22 -26.62 16.21
C PRO A 65 -15.35 -25.86 14.90
N GLU A 66 -15.37 -26.60 13.79
CA GLU A 66 -15.61 -26.03 12.47
C GLU A 66 -16.97 -25.35 12.53
N GLY A 67 -16.94 -24.02 12.57
CA GLY A 67 -18.14 -23.22 12.77
C GLY A 67 -19.14 -23.55 11.68
N LYS A 68 -20.34 -24.02 12.08
CA LYS A 68 -21.41 -24.31 11.13
C LYS A 68 -21.54 -23.11 10.18
N PRO A 69 -21.57 -23.33 8.85
CA PRO A 69 -21.63 -22.23 7.89
C PRO A 69 -22.82 -21.33 8.25
N ALA A 70 -22.56 -20.02 8.29
CA ALA A 70 -23.55 -19.04 8.71
C ALA A 70 -24.83 -19.17 7.86
N PRO A 71 -26.03 -19.03 8.46
CA PRO A 71 -27.28 -19.18 7.73
C PRO A 71 -27.34 -18.17 6.56
N PRO A 72 -27.88 -18.58 5.40
CA PRO A 72 -27.97 -17.71 4.23
C PRO A 72 -28.76 -16.44 4.57
N PRO A 73 -28.38 -15.27 4.04
CA PRO A 73 -29.08 -14.03 4.34
C PRO A 73 -30.56 -14.05 3.93
N THR A 74 -31.43 -13.59 4.82
CA THR A 74 -32.84 -13.35 4.49
C THR A 74 -32.99 -12.11 3.60
N PRO A 75 -34.08 -11.98 2.81
CA PRO A 75 -34.30 -10.79 1.97
C PRO A 75 -34.26 -9.47 2.73
N GLN A 76 -34.74 -9.47 3.98
CA GLN A 76 -34.76 -8.29 4.86
C GLN A 76 -33.34 -7.86 5.28
N GLU A 77 -32.47 -8.83 5.56
CA GLU A 77 -31.07 -8.56 5.91
C GLU A 77 -30.24 -8.15 4.67
N ILE A 78 -30.58 -8.67 3.50
CA ILE A 78 -30.01 -8.23 2.21
C ILE A 78 -30.37 -6.76 1.96
N GLU A 79 -31.66 -6.40 2.05
CA GLU A 79 -32.10 -5.02 1.85
C GLU A 79 -31.49 -4.08 2.90
N ALA A 80 -31.44 -4.48 4.17
CA ALA A 80 -30.80 -3.72 5.24
C ALA A 80 -29.32 -3.48 4.96
N ALA A 81 -28.54 -4.52 4.64
CA ALA A 81 -27.11 -4.40 4.32
C ALA A 81 -26.86 -3.46 3.13
N LEU A 82 -27.70 -3.53 2.09
CA LEU A 82 -27.63 -2.65 0.93
C LEU A 82 -27.99 -1.19 1.26
N ASN A 83 -28.97 -0.98 2.14
CA ASN A 83 -29.38 0.35 2.60
C ASN A 83 -28.32 0.99 3.50
N GLU A 84 -27.79 0.26 4.49
CA GLU A 84 -26.73 0.71 5.40
C GLU A 84 -25.45 1.06 4.64
N ALA A 85 -24.96 0.17 3.77
CA ALA A 85 -23.75 0.40 2.99
C ALA A 85 -23.84 1.64 2.09
N HIS A 86 -24.98 1.84 1.43
CA HIS A 86 -25.20 3.01 0.58
C HIS A 86 -25.35 4.31 1.39
N ALA A 87 -26.08 4.27 2.52
CA ALA A 87 -26.22 5.41 3.41
C ALA A 87 -24.87 5.89 3.96
N VAL A 88 -23.95 4.96 4.26
CA VAL A 88 -22.58 5.29 4.68
C VAL A 88 -21.81 6.00 3.56
N PHE A 89 -21.88 5.55 2.31
CA PHE A 89 -21.25 6.30 1.20
C PHE A 89 -21.80 7.74 1.06
N VAL A 90 -23.09 7.94 1.30
CA VAL A 90 -23.72 9.27 1.28
C VAL A 90 -23.24 10.14 2.45
N ASP A 91 -23.14 9.57 3.65
CA ASP A 91 -22.70 10.32 4.84
C ASP A 91 -21.21 10.72 4.76
N LEU A 92 -20.38 9.84 4.20
CA LEU A 92 -18.97 10.10 3.88
C LEU A 92 -18.78 11.08 2.71
N GLY A 93 -19.83 11.36 1.92
CA GLY A 93 -19.77 12.24 0.74
C GLY A 93 -19.17 11.59 -0.50
N LEU A 94 -19.08 10.26 -0.53
CA LEU A 94 -18.54 9.45 -1.62
C LEU A 94 -19.58 9.20 -2.72
N THR A 95 -20.88 9.36 -2.41
CA THR A 95 -21.98 9.32 -3.39
C THR A 95 -23.18 10.16 -2.93
N VAL A 96 -24.27 10.17 -3.69
CA VAL A 96 -25.50 10.94 -3.41
C VAL A 96 -26.74 10.02 -3.29
N PRO A 97 -27.78 10.37 -2.50
CA PRO A 97 -28.93 9.48 -2.24
C PRO A 97 -29.60 8.87 -3.48
N PRO A 98 -29.82 9.60 -4.60
CA PRO A 98 -30.44 9.04 -5.81
C PRO A 98 -29.71 7.84 -6.45
N THR A 99 -28.45 7.57 -6.07
CA THR A 99 -27.69 6.44 -6.63
C THR A 99 -28.00 5.08 -6.00
N ARG A 100 -28.83 5.01 -4.95
CA ARG A 100 -29.20 3.76 -4.26
C ARG A 100 -29.66 2.61 -5.18
N PRO A 101 -30.45 2.85 -6.26
CA PRO A 101 -30.83 1.79 -7.21
C PRO A 101 -29.68 1.36 -8.13
N VAL A 102 -28.72 2.24 -8.40
CA VAL A 102 -27.51 1.92 -9.17
C VAL A 102 -26.58 1.06 -8.33
N PHE A 103 -26.40 1.39 -7.05
CA PHE A 103 -25.65 0.58 -6.10
C PHE A 103 -26.22 -0.85 -6.00
N GLY A 104 -27.53 -1.01 -5.82
CA GLY A 104 -28.17 -2.34 -5.81
C GLY A 104 -27.90 -3.13 -7.10
N LYS A 105 -28.12 -2.51 -8.27
CA LYS A 105 -27.80 -3.13 -9.57
C LYS A 105 -26.32 -3.51 -9.73
N ARG A 106 -25.38 -2.76 -9.14
CA ARG A 106 -23.95 -3.13 -9.12
C ARG A 106 -23.72 -4.35 -8.24
N VAL A 107 -24.28 -4.38 -7.03
CA VAL A 107 -24.16 -5.52 -6.11
C VAL A 107 -24.79 -6.79 -6.68
N ALA A 108 -25.96 -6.68 -7.32
CA ALA A 108 -26.62 -7.80 -7.99
C ALA A 108 -25.81 -8.40 -9.16
N GLY A 109 -24.85 -7.65 -9.72
CA GLY A 109 -23.98 -8.10 -10.81
C GLY A 109 -22.76 -8.91 -10.37
N TYR A 110 -22.50 -9.07 -9.07
CA TYR A 110 -21.39 -9.90 -8.58
C TYR A 110 -21.72 -11.41 -8.61
N PRO A 111 -20.71 -12.30 -8.64
CA PRO A 111 -20.91 -13.72 -8.39
C PRO A 111 -21.65 -13.95 -7.06
N GLY A 112 -22.80 -14.61 -7.12
CA GLY A 112 -23.69 -14.83 -5.96
C GLY A 112 -24.56 -13.62 -5.55
N GLY A 113 -24.44 -12.48 -6.25
CA GLY A 113 -25.32 -11.32 -6.15
C GLY A 113 -25.46 -10.72 -4.74
N GLU A 114 -26.65 -10.18 -4.47
CA GLU A 114 -26.95 -9.46 -3.23
C GLU A 114 -26.88 -10.34 -1.98
N ALA A 115 -27.16 -11.64 -2.10
CA ALA A 115 -27.01 -12.61 -1.01
C ALA A 115 -25.53 -12.87 -0.66
N ALA A 116 -24.63 -12.98 -1.65
CA ALA A 116 -23.20 -13.10 -1.39
C ALA A 116 -22.63 -11.82 -0.75
N PHE A 117 -23.04 -10.64 -1.23
CA PHE A 117 -22.69 -9.37 -0.60
C PHE A 117 -23.16 -9.29 0.86
N ALA A 118 -24.42 -9.62 1.15
CA ALA A 118 -24.95 -9.59 2.51
C ALA A 118 -24.26 -10.60 3.44
N ALA A 119 -23.79 -11.73 2.91
CA ALA A 119 -22.96 -12.67 3.66
C ALA A 119 -21.57 -12.08 3.98
N SER A 120 -20.85 -11.56 2.98
CA SER A 120 -19.55 -10.90 3.18
C SER A 120 -19.64 -9.65 4.08
N TYR A 121 -20.75 -8.92 4.02
CA TYR A 121 -21.04 -7.75 4.84
C TYR A 121 -21.16 -8.07 6.34
N ARG A 122 -21.53 -9.30 6.70
CA ARG A 122 -21.57 -9.78 8.10
C ARG A 122 -20.19 -10.07 8.66
N SER A 123 -19.29 -10.65 7.86
CA SER A 123 -17.96 -11.08 8.30
C SER A 123 -16.90 -9.98 8.16
N GLU A 124 -16.87 -9.30 7.01
CA GLU A 124 -15.82 -8.37 6.61
C GLU A 124 -16.46 -7.11 6.00
N ARG A 125 -17.31 -6.44 6.79
CA ARG A 125 -18.11 -5.26 6.40
C ARG A 125 -17.32 -4.24 5.58
N HIS A 126 -16.14 -3.83 6.06
CA HIS A 126 -15.28 -2.86 5.39
C HIS A 126 -14.83 -3.32 4.00
N ARG A 127 -14.55 -4.62 3.82
CA ARG A 127 -14.07 -5.21 2.57
C ARG A 127 -15.20 -5.33 1.56
N ALA A 128 -16.36 -5.83 1.99
CA ALA A 128 -17.56 -5.93 1.18
C ALA A 128 -17.99 -4.55 0.64
N VAL A 129 -17.98 -3.53 1.51
CA VAL A 129 -18.35 -2.15 1.15
C VAL A 129 -17.28 -1.48 0.25
N THR A 130 -16.01 -1.49 0.65
CA THR A 130 -14.93 -0.81 -0.11
C THR A 130 -14.74 -1.43 -1.51
N ARG A 131 -14.88 -2.75 -1.66
CA ARG A 131 -14.82 -3.42 -2.97
C ARG A 131 -15.87 -2.87 -3.95
N VAL A 132 -17.12 -2.77 -3.52
CA VAL A 132 -18.20 -2.28 -4.39
C VAL A 132 -18.01 -0.80 -4.72
N LEU A 133 -17.43 -0.01 -3.81
CA LEU A 133 -17.06 1.38 -4.09
C LEU A 133 -15.99 1.49 -5.19
N ALA A 134 -14.93 0.69 -5.09
CA ALA A 134 -13.83 0.64 -6.05
C ALA A 134 -14.30 0.24 -7.45
N ASP A 135 -15.09 -0.83 -7.56
CA ASP A 135 -15.56 -1.38 -8.83
C ASP A 135 -16.66 -0.52 -9.50
N TRP A 136 -17.36 0.33 -8.74
CA TRP A 136 -18.48 1.15 -9.25
C TRP A 136 -18.08 2.59 -9.57
N LEU A 137 -17.40 3.29 -8.66
CA LEU A 137 -17.10 4.72 -8.79
C LEU A 137 -15.60 4.99 -8.98
N GLY A 138 -14.75 4.10 -8.48
CA GLY A 138 -13.31 4.16 -8.69
C GLY A 138 -12.88 3.70 -10.08
N PHE A 139 -11.57 3.50 -10.23
CA PHE A 139 -10.95 2.71 -11.29
C PHE A 139 -9.79 1.90 -10.67
N ARG A 140 -9.52 0.71 -11.21
CA ARG A 140 -8.43 -0.16 -10.78
C ARG A 140 -7.19 0.01 -11.67
N LEU A 141 -6.01 -0.23 -11.10
CA LEU A 141 -4.73 -0.21 -11.79
C LEU A 141 -3.87 -1.40 -11.36
N PRO A 142 -3.19 -2.10 -12.29
CA PRO A 142 -2.13 -3.03 -11.94
C PRO A 142 -0.89 -2.27 -11.42
N ASP A 143 -0.03 -2.97 -10.65
CA ASP A 143 1.30 -2.46 -10.26
C ASP A 143 2.12 -1.96 -11.46
N ALA A 144 2.19 -2.78 -12.51
CA ALA A 144 2.87 -2.45 -13.76
C ALA A 144 1.99 -1.52 -14.62
N PHE A 145 2.04 -0.22 -14.34
CA PHE A 145 1.24 0.80 -15.01
C PHE A 145 1.98 1.57 -16.12
N GLU A 146 1.24 1.93 -17.17
CA GLU A 146 1.66 2.90 -18.18
C GLU A 146 1.13 4.31 -17.87
N PRO A 147 1.96 5.37 -17.90
CA PRO A 147 1.54 6.71 -17.46
C PRO A 147 0.40 7.31 -18.28
N ASP A 148 0.35 7.08 -19.59
CA ASP A 148 -0.71 7.62 -20.46
C ASP A 148 -2.04 6.89 -20.27
N ALA A 149 -2.01 5.60 -19.92
CA ALA A 149 -3.21 4.83 -19.56
C ALA A 149 -3.79 5.32 -18.22
N LEU A 150 -2.93 5.53 -17.21
CA LEU A 150 -3.31 6.12 -15.93
C LEU A 150 -3.87 7.55 -16.12
N LEU A 151 -3.19 8.38 -16.91
CA LEU A 151 -3.66 9.72 -17.25
C LEU A 151 -5.04 9.69 -17.94
N SER A 152 -5.30 8.68 -18.77
CA SER A 152 -6.59 8.54 -19.47
C SER A 152 -7.74 8.26 -18.50
N GLU A 153 -7.58 7.35 -17.54
CA GLU A 153 -8.61 7.12 -16.49
C GLU A 153 -8.77 8.33 -15.55
N VAL A 154 -7.65 8.97 -15.16
CA VAL A 154 -7.65 10.22 -14.38
C VAL A 154 -8.43 11.31 -15.10
N ASN A 155 -8.19 11.53 -16.40
CA ASN A 155 -8.89 12.51 -17.21
C ASN A 155 -10.36 12.14 -17.46
N LEU A 156 -10.68 10.85 -17.62
CA LEU A 156 -12.05 10.37 -17.73
C LEU A 156 -12.86 10.77 -16.48
N ARG A 157 -12.30 10.60 -15.27
CA ARG A 157 -12.94 11.06 -14.03
C ARG A 157 -12.98 12.59 -13.90
N LEU A 158 -11.86 13.29 -14.19
CA LEU A 158 -11.76 14.76 -14.12
C LEU A 158 -12.67 15.50 -15.14
N SER A 159 -13.02 14.86 -16.25
CA SER A 159 -13.91 15.43 -17.29
C SER A 159 -15.27 15.87 -16.73
N SER A 160 -15.79 15.16 -15.71
CA SER A 160 -17.01 15.50 -14.97
C SER A 160 -16.97 16.89 -14.31
N PHE A 161 -15.76 17.40 -14.04
CA PHE A 161 -15.50 18.72 -13.47
C PHE A 161 -14.99 19.74 -14.50
N LYS A 162 -15.01 19.38 -15.80
CA LYS A 162 -14.42 20.14 -16.92
C LYS A 162 -12.91 20.38 -16.75
N LEU A 163 -12.22 19.45 -16.09
CA LEU A 163 -10.77 19.47 -15.92
C LEU A 163 -10.11 18.40 -16.80
N SER A 164 -8.88 18.67 -17.23
CA SER A 164 -8.02 17.73 -17.94
C SER A 164 -6.56 18.07 -17.65
N ILE A 165 -5.73 17.04 -17.55
CA ILE A 165 -4.29 17.13 -17.29
C ILE A 165 -3.56 16.58 -18.52
N GLN A 166 -2.54 17.29 -19.00
CA GLN A 166 -1.62 16.80 -20.01
C GLN A 166 -0.33 16.31 -19.36
N LEU A 167 0.20 15.19 -19.84
CA LEU A 167 1.55 14.73 -19.55
C LEU A 167 2.48 15.23 -20.66
N LYS A 168 3.59 15.88 -20.31
CA LYS A 168 4.62 16.35 -21.25
C LYS A 168 6.01 15.95 -20.74
N ASP A 169 7.00 15.92 -21.63
CA ASP A 169 8.42 15.68 -21.32
C ASP A 169 8.67 14.40 -20.50
N LEU A 170 7.87 13.35 -20.73
CA LEU A 170 8.00 12.06 -20.05
C LEU A 170 9.37 11.44 -20.37
N THR A 171 10.16 11.24 -19.34
CA THR A 171 11.56 10.78 -19.41
C THR A 171 11.86 9.81 -18.27
N TRP A 172 12.73 8.85 -18.53
CA TRP A 172 13.29 8.00 -17.48
C TRP A 172 14.40 8.76 -16.74
N LEU A 173 14.37 8.76 -15.41
CA LEU A 173 15.51 9.15 -14.58
C LEU A 173 16.35 7.92 -14.23
N ASP A 174 15.68 6.84 -13.85
CA ASP A 174 16.25 5.55 -13.54
C ASP A 174 15.29 4.47 -14.05
N LYS A 175 15.80 3.43 -14.72
CA LYS A 175 14.98 2.33 -15.24
C LYS A 175 14.89 1.15 -14.27
N GLU A 176 15.89 0.97 -13.42
CA GLU A 176 15.96 -0.13 -12.45
C GLU A 176 15.04 0.17 -11.27
N LEU A 177 14.95 1.43 -10.86
CA LEU A 177 14.03 1.93 -9.82
C LEU A 177 12.64 2.34 -10.36
N ASN A 178 12.33 2.02 -11.61
CA ASN A 178 11.14 2.48 -12.37
C ASN A 178 10.89 4.02 -12.33
N LEU A 179 11.90 4.83 -11.99
CA LEU A 179 11.74 6.24 -11.67
C LEU A 179 11.63 7.11 -12.92
N ARG A 180 10.44 7.64 -13.14
CA ARG A 180 10.06 8.50 -14.26
C ARG A 180 10.01 9.96 -13.83
N LYS A 181 10.20 10.88 -14.77
CA LYS A 181 10.03 12.33 -14.63
C LYS A 181 9.18 12.85 -15.77
N ALA A 182 8.30 13.80 -15.49
CA ALA A 182 7.48 14.46 -16.49
C ALA A 182 7.08 15.88 -16.05
N LYS A 183 6.29 16.56 -16.87
CA LYS A 183 5.45 17.70 -16.47
C LYS A 183 3.99 17.28 -16.52
N LEU A 184 3.25 17.56 -15.45
CA LEU A 184 1.78 17.62 -15.48
C LEU A 184 1.35 19.05 -15.77
N VAL A 185 0.37 19.24 -16.64
CA VAL A 185 -0.12 20.56 -17.06
C VAL A 185 -1.64 20.60 -17.01
N MET A 186 -2.21 21.54 -16.25
CA MET A 186 -3.65 21.74 -16.09
C MET A 186 -3.99 23.22 -16.25
N GLY A 187 -4.45 23.60 -17.45
CA GLY A 187 -4.57 25.02 -17.81
C GLY A 187 -3.20 25.71 -17.74
N ASP A 188 -3.15 26.86 -17.06
CA ASP A 188 -1.93 27.66 -16.90
C ASP A 188 -0.96 27.11 -15.81
N VAL A 189 -1.32 26.01 -15.13
CA VAL A 189 -0.50 25.44 -14.05
C VAL A 189 0.32 24.25 -14.58
N GLU A 190 1.65 24.41 -14.67
CA GLU A 190 2.59 23.32 -14.92
C GLU A 190 3.31 22.89 -13.62
N ARG A 191 3.44 21.57 -13.40
CA ARG A 191 4.19 20.98 -12.27
C ARG A 191 5.18 19.94 -12.81
N VAL A 192 6.47 20.10 -12.53
CA VAL A 192 7.47 19.04 -12.80
C VAL A 192 7.33 17.98 -11.71
N VAL A 193 7.15 16.73 -12.12
CA VAL A 193 6.88 15.59 -11.23
C VAL A 193 7.93 14.50 -11.38
N ARG A 194 8.11 13.69 -10.32
CA ARG A 194 8.90 12.46 -10.34
C ARG A 194 8.06 11.37 -9.68
N PHE A 195 8.04 10.17 -10.25
CA PHE A 195 7.18 9.08 -9.78
C PHE A 195 7.77 7.73 -10.15
N LYS A 196 7.71 6.76 -9.23
CA LYS A 196 8.14 5.36 -9.45
C LYS A 196 6.96 4.41 -9.72
N ASP A 197 5.77 4.78 -9.25
CA ASP A 197 4.56 3.96 -9.24
C ASP A 197 3.30 4.81 -9.53
N ALA A 198 2.12 4.17 -9.52
CA ALA A 198 0.85 4.86 -9.73
C ALA A 198 0.48 5.80 -8.56
N ARG A 199 0.93 5.53 -7.33
CA ARG A 199 0.63 6.32 -6.13
C ARG A 199 1.36 7.65 -6.16
N ASP A 200 2.66 7.66 -6.47
CA ASP A 200 3.44 8.89 -6.68
C ASP A 200 2.81 9.77 -7.78
N PHE A 201 2.35 9.16 -8.88
CA PHE A 201 1.69 9.86 -9.97
C PHE A 201 0.36 10.47 -9.54
N VAL A 202 -0.51 9.70 -8.88
CA VAL A 202 -1.81 10.19 -8.40
C VAL A 202 -1.65 11.19 -7.24
N LYS A 203 -0.63 11.06 -6.40
CA LYS A 203 -0.24 12.08 -5.41
C LYS A 203 0.13 13.38 -6.11
N SER A 204 0.96 13.32 -7.16
CA SER A 204 1.32 14.48 -7.97
C SER A 204 0.12 15.13 -8.69
N VAL A 205 -0.87 14.34 -9.10
CA VAL A 205 -2.16 14.82 -9.62
C VAL A 205 -2.98 15.50 -8.51
N ASN A 206 -3.07 14.93 -7.31
CA ASN A 206 -3.78 15.48 -6.17
C ASN A 206 -3.22 16.85 -5.74
N GLU A 207 -1.90 17.02 -5.76
CA GLU A 207 -1.25 18.33 -5.52
C GLU A 207 -1.63 19.40 -6.57
N LEU A 208 -1.97 18.99 -7.79
CA LEU A 208 -2.36 19.89 -8.88
C LEU A 208 -3.86 20.25 -8.81
N ILE A 209 -4.73 19.27 -8.53
CA ILE A 209 -6.20 19.46 -8.48
C ILE A 209 -6.74 19.92 -7.11
N GLY A 210 -5.94 19.84 -6.04
CA GLY A 210 -6.38 20.15 -4.68
C GLY A 210 -6.94 21.57 -4.50
N SER A 211 -6.47 22.54 -5.29
CA SER A 211 -7.02 23.91 -5.35
C SER A 211 -8.50 23.99 -5.76
N LYS A 212 -9.01 22.94 -6.44
CA LYS A 212 -10.42 22.78 -6.84
C LYS A 212 -11.25 22.01 -5.80
N LYS A 213 -10.67 21.70 -4.63
CA LYS A 213 -11.20 20.81 -3.60
C LYS A 213 -11.56 19.41 -4.12
N LEU A 214 -10.77 18.91 -5.06
CA LEU A 214 -10.86 17.54 -5.58
C LEU A 214 -9.71 16.70 -5.02
N ALA A 215 -9.93 15.41 -4.80
CA ALA A 215 -8.87 14.43 -4.54
C ALA A 215 -9.26 13.05 -5.08
N PHE A 216 -8.30 12.37 -5.70
CA PHE A 216 -8.34 10.93 -5.85
C PHE A 216 -7.96 10.29 -4.51
N LEU A 217 -8.90 9.59 -3.90
CA LEU A 217 -8.69 8.78 -2.71
C LEU A 217 -8.23 7.39 -3.14
N GLU A 218 -7.13 6.90 -2.55
CA GLU A 218 -6.77 5.48 -2.67
C GLU A 218 -7.70 4.66 -1.78
N LEU A 219 -8.21 3.54 -2.30
CA LEU A 219 -9.05 2.58 -1.60
C LEU A 219 -8.27 1.29 -1.39
N GLU A 220 -8.40 0.69 -0.21
CA GLU A 220 -7.89 -0.66 0.04
C GLU A 220 -8.63 -1.68 -0.85
N THR A 221 -7.87 -2.56 -1.49
CA THR A 221 -8.36 -3.60 -2.42
C THR A 221 -8.21 -5.01 -1.85
N TRP A 222 -7.31 -5.20 -0.87
CA TRP A 222 -6.89 -6.51 -0.34
C TRP A 222 -6.37 -7.46 -1.44
N GLY A 223 -5.59 -6.91 -2.38
CA GLY A 223 -4.89 -7.61 -3.46
C GLY A 223 -3.82 -6.72 -4.10
N ASP A 224 -3.11 -7.24 -5.10
CA ASP A 224 -1.95 -6.61 -5.75
C ASP A 224 -2.35 -5.54 -6.80
N ASP A 225 -3.43 -4.79 -6.53
CA ASP A 225 -3.98 -3.77 -7.42
C ASP A 225 -4.43 -2.51 -6.66
N TYR A 226 -4.24 -1.34 -7.26
CA TYR A 226 -4.67 -0.07 -6.65
C TYR A 226 -6.07 0.30 -7.13
N ALA A 227 -6.90 0.84 -6.24
CA ALA A 227 -8.17 1.45 -6.62
C ALA A 227 -8.19 2.93 -6.24
N PHE A 228 -8.53 3.81 -7.20
CA PHE A 228 -8.61 5.25 -6.97
C PHE A 228 -10.02 5.79 -7.24
N LEU A 229 -10.53 6.62 -6.31
CA LEU A 229 -11.85 7.25 -6.38
C LEU A 229 -11.73 8.77 -6.36
N LEU A 230 -12.22 9.46 -7.40
CA LEU A 230 -12.28 10.92 -7.42
C LEU A 230 -13.44 11.43 -6.55
N VAL A 231 -13.13 12.18 -5.50
CA VAL A 231 -14.10 12.78 -4.58
C VAL A 231 -13.96 14.31 -4.60
N ARG A 232 -15.11 14.99 -4.52
CA ARG A 232 -15.19 16.45 -4.31
C ARG A 232 -15.47 16.74 -2.85
N GLU A 233 -14.73 17.70 -2.31
CA GLU A 233 -14.82 18.16 -0.91
C GLU A 233 -14.77 16.98 0.09
N PRO A 234 -13.67 16.18 0.10
CA PRO A 234 -13.57 14.96 0.90
C PRO A 234 -13.78 15.25 2.39
N ARG A 235 -14.72 14.55 3.02
CA ARG A 235 -15.10 14.73 4.42
C ARG A 235 -14.12 14.01 5.35
N TRP A 236 -12.86 14.46 5.36
CA TRP A 236 -11.76 13.76 6.02
C TRP A 236 -12.05 13.35 7.47
N ASP A 237 -12.71 14.19 8.27
CA ASP A 237 -13.07 13.85 9.66
C ASP A 237 -13.95 12.60 9.74
N LYS A 238 -14.91 12.47 8.81
CA LYS A 238 -15.82 11.31 8.71
C LYS A 238 -15.13 10.10 8.08
N ILE A 239 -14.35 10.32 7.02
CA ILE A 239 -13.62 9.26 6.31
C ILE A 239 -12.57 8.62 7.23
N ALA A 240 -11.91 9.41 8.09
CA ALA A 240 -11.00 8.89 9.09
C ALA A 240 -11.71 8.31 10.31
N ALA A 241 -12.97 8.66 10.58
CA ALA A 241 -13.76 8.12 11.70
C ALA A 241 -14.53 6.83 11.39
N THR A 242 -14.62 6.42 10.11
CA THR A 242 -15.36 5.21 9.73
C THR A 242 -14.50 3.95 9.78
N GLU A 243 -15.10 2.84 10.23
CA GLU A 243 -14.56 1.48 10.09
C GLU A 243 -15.20 0.73 8.90
N TRP A 244 -15.84 1.44 7.95
CA TRP A 244 -16.64 0.85 6.86
C TRP A 244 -16.04 1.05 5.46
N VAL A 245 -15.19 2.05 5.27
CA VAL A 245 -14.48 2.30 4.01
C VAL A 245 -13.02 2.55 4.35
N VAL A 246 -12.13 1.68 3.88
CA VAL A 246 -10.69 1.84 4.14
C VAL A 246 -10.09 2.70 3.03
N VAL A 247 -9.99 3.99 3.32
CA VAL A 247 -9.23 4.95 2.50
C VAL A 247 -7.77 4.97 2.96
N LYS A 248 -6.86 4.90 1.99
CA LYS A 248 -5.41 4.99 2.14
C LYS A 248 -4.96 6.43 1.90
N ALA A 249 -4.75 7.18 2.99
CA ALA A 249 -4.33 8.59 2.96
C ALA A 249 -3.68 9.01 4.28
N GLU A 250 -2.78 10.01 4.27
CA GLU A 250 -2.13 10.54 5.48
C GLU A 250 -3.17 11.02 6.53
N GLN A 251 -4.33 11.51 6.08
CA GLN A 251 -5.45 11.96 6.91
C GLN A 251 -6.24 10.83 7.59
N THR A 252 -6.09 9.58 7.14
CA THR A 252 -6.81 8.40 7.67
C THR A 252 -5.91 7.44 8.44
N ALA A 253 -4.61 7.73 8.54
CA ALA A 253 -3.67 7.00 9.39
C ALA A 253 -4.03 7.19 10.88
N LYS A 254 -4.36 6.09 11.55
CA LYS A 254 -4.81 6.01 12.96
C LYS A 254 -4.29 4.78 13.71
N GLY A 255 -3.38 4.03 13.09
CA GLY A 255 -2.64 2.93 13.70
C GLY A 255 -1.28 3.44 14.23
N GLY A 256 -0.32 2.52 14.35
CA GLY A 256 1.06 2.85 14.69
C GLY A 256 1.88 3.36 13.50
N GLU A 257 3.19 3.23 13.62
CA GLU A 257 4.16 3.61 12.58
C GLU A 257 4.70 2.38 11.83
N CYS A 258 5.06 2.58 10.56
CA CYS A 258 5.74 1.56 9.75
C CYS A 258 7.18 1.38 10.24
N GLY A 259 7.52 0.17 10.71
CA GLY A 259 8.84 -0.16 11.26
C GLY A 259 10.03 0.15 10.32
N GLU A 260 9.83 0.06 9.01
CA GLU A 260 10.87 0.32 8.01
C GLU A 260 11.18 1.82 7.79
N CYS A 261 10.23 2.73 8.07
CA CYS A 261 10.36 4.13 7.61
C CYS A 261 9.72 5.22 8.49
N GLY A 262 9.18 4.87 9.65
CA GLY A 262 8.57 5.81 10.61
C GLY A 262 7.36 6.58 10.06
N ALA A 263 6.70 6.07 9.03
CA ALA A 263 5.48 6.68 8.51
C ALA A 263 4.27 6.27 9.36
N PRO A 264 3.30 7.16 9.63
CA PRO A 264 2.03 6.77 10.25
C PRO A 264 1.24 5.85 9.30
N VAL A 265 0.57 4.85 9.87
CA VAL A 265 -0.16 3.78 9.14
C VAL A 265 -1.63 3.75 9.59
N GLY A 266 -2.55 3.34 8.72
CA GLY A 266 -3.95 3.08 9.09
C GLY A 266 -4.13 1.73 9.79
N LYS A 267 -5.00 1.68 10.83
CA LYS A 267 -5.39 0.45 11.57
C LYS A 267 -5.81 -0.74 10.67
N TYR A 268 -6.24 -0.46 9.44
CA TYR A 268 -6.78 -1.41 8.48
C TYR A 268 -6.00 -1.46 7.15
N TRP A 269 -4.81 -0.86 7.07
CA TRP A 269 -4.00 -0.88 5.85
C TRP A 269 -3.18 -2.15 5.75
N SER A 270 -3.09 -2.71 4.53
CA SER A 270 -2.21 -3.84 4.21
C SER A 270 -0.73 -3.44 4.07
N ASP A 271 -0.43 -2.19 3.72
CA ASP A 271 0.93 -1.73 3.40
C ASP A 271 1.19 -0.24 3.69
N CYS A 272 2.47 0.14 3.69
CA CYS A 272 2.91 1.51 3.94
C CYS A 272 3.00 2.35 2.65
N LEU A 273 2.14 3.37 2.53
CA LEU A 273 2.13 4.31 1.40
C LEU A 273 3.44 5.09 1.15
N LYS A 274 4.37 5.14 2.12
CA LYS A 274 5.67 5.84 1.98
C LYS A 274 6.76 4.96 1.37
N CYS A 275 6.83 3.67 1.74
CA CYS A 275 7.92 2.77 1.34
C CYS A 275 7.48 1.48 0.63
N GLY A 276 6.19 1.14 0.60
CA GLY A 276 5.65 -0.11 0.06
C GLY A 276 5.82 -1.33 0.96
N ALA A 277 6.29 -1.16 2.20
CA ALA A 277 6.41 -2.27 3.15
C ALA A 277 5.03 -2.82 3.53
N VAL A 278 4.80 -4.10 3.25
CA VAL A 278 3.57 -4.86 3.56
C VAL A 278 3.60 -5.33 5.02
N PHE A 279 2.46 -5.32 5.69
CA PHE A 279 2.29 -5.82 7.06
C PHE A 279 1.73 -7.25 7.06
N GLY A 280 2.19 -8.09 8.00
CA GLY A 280 1.76 -9.49 8.17
C GLY A 280 0.83 -9.71 9.35
#